data_AF-A0A1V5NJJ3-F1
#
_entry.id   AF-A0A1V5NJJ3-F1
#
_cell.length_a   1.000
_cell.length_b   1.000
_cell.length_c   1.000
_cell.angle_alpha   90.00
_cell.angle_beta   90.00
_cell.angle_gamma   90.00
#
_symmetry.space_group_name_H-M   'P 1'
#
loop_
_entity.id
_entity.type
_entity.pdbx_description
1 polymer ?
#
loop_
_entity_poly.entity_id
_entity_poly.type
_entity_poly.pdbx_seq_one_letter_code
_entity_poly.pdbx_strand_id
1 'polypeptide(L)'
;MRSKSKPAAARLLIVIGRGLAAGFAPDLVWHFQQGGFETRIALAPEAEGWAAPEALRALSGAPVLFHEPHPAWVERTDVFAATVAIGLSPATISDLTRGVARASALDLMLRRGGPLFLLHEPFPDEGGPVARECAALGHTLVELPRHPGTWRKTFERLLSDVVSLLSRRSSLAAFPVAVSRTVPAPLATLAGDAPAWLAELKRQLRRLGFPVSDAAPEHAPRLHIETYEGPFPLPEKKGRSSALSVTLDPTAAETPSIESPGVLHVRFLHPDAPETAVRALADTGMLVVRRQPLGHLIVSDGSGDRLLPDVTAQPAFLRFAELLADRLSQPAG
;
A
#
# COMPACT_ATOMS: atom_id res chain seq x y z
N MET A 1 3.02 -20.14 -37.45
CA MET A 1 2.94 -20.17 -35.97
C MET A 1 3.34 -18.79 -35.45
N ARG A 2 2.38 -17.98 -34.95
CA ARG A 2 2.70 -16.69 -34.32
C ARG A 2 3.43 -16.98 -33.01
N SER A 3 4.71 -16.61 -32.95
CA SER A 3 5.49 -16.56 -31.70
C SER A 3 4.67 -15.79 -30.67
N LYS A 4 4.16 -16.49 -29.64
CA LYS A 4 3.62 -15.83 -28.44
C LYS A 4 4.79 -15.06 -27.84
N SER A 5 4.85 -13.75 -28.10
CA SER A 5 5.81 -12.86 -27.47
C SER A 5 5.73 -13.10 -25.96
N LYS A 6 6.83 -13.49 -25.33
CA LYS A 6 6.90 -13.53 -23.87
C LYS A 6 6.45 -12.16 -23.35
N PRO A 7 5.61 -12.10 -22.31
CA PRO A 7 5.24 -10.83 -21.71
C PRO A 7 6.51 -10.05 -21.35
N ALA A 8 6.50 -8.73 -21.54
CA ALA A 8 7.64 -7.89 -21.22
C ALA A 8 8.01 -8.07 -19.74
N ALA A 9 9.32 -8.19 -19.47
CA ALA A 9 9.82 -8.30 -18.10
C ALA A 9 9.38 -7.11 -17.26
N ALA A 10 8.96 -7.35 -16.02
CA ALA A 10 8.64 -6.27 -15.09
C ALA A 10 9.91 -5.46 -14.81
N ARG A 11 9.79 -4.13 -14.89
CA ARG A 11 10.90 -3.19 -14.73
C ARG A 11 11.03 -2.77 -13.28
N LEU A 12 12.19 -2.97 -12.68
CA LEU A 12 12.49 -2.60 -11.30
C LEU A 12 13.48 -1.44 -11.27
N LEU A 13 13.22 -0.48 -10.39
CA LEU A 13 14.20 0.54 -10.04
C LEU A 13 14.93 0.12 -8.77
N ILE A 14 16.26 0.08 -8.81
CA ILE A 14 17.10 -0.13 -7.63
C ILE A 14 17.82 1.18 -7.33
N VAL A 15 17.63 1.72 -6.13
CA VAL A 15 18.30 2.94 -5.67
C VAL A 15 19.28 2.59 -4.58
N ILE A 16 20.54 2.97 -4.76
CA ILE A 16 21.62 2.60 -3.83
C ILE A 16 22.10 3.87 -3.16
N GLY A 17 22.14 3.88 -1.83
CA GLY A 17 22.73 4.92 -1.00
C GLY A 17 24.09 4.50 -0.49
N ARG A 18 24.31 4.70 0.81
CA ARG A 18 25.58 4.49 1.50
C ARG A 18 25.53 3.34 2.49
N GLY A 19 26.67 3.06 3.11
CA GLY A 19 26.79 2.11 4.22
C GLY A 19 27.03 0.68 3.77
N LEU A 20 27.19 -0.21 4.74
CA LEU A 20 27.47 -1.63 4.50
C LEU A 20 26.36 -2.25 3.65
N ALA A 21 25.10 -1.82 3.84
CA ALA A 21 23.95 -2.26 3.05
C ALA A 21 24.15 -2.05 1.54
N ALA A 22 24.73 -0.91 1.14
CA ALA A 22 25.00 -0.59 -0.26
C ALA A 22 26.03 -1.55 -0.89
N GLY A 23 26.97 -2.06 -0.10
CA GLY A 23 27.96 -3.05 -0.54
C GLY A 23 27.35 -4.38 -1.02
N PHE A 24 26.12 -4.69 -0.60
CA PHE A 24 25.40 -5.89 -1.04
C PHE A 24 24.44 -5.63 -2.21
N ALA A 25 24.37 -4.41 -2.73
CA ALA A 25 23.56 -4.11 -3.91
C ALA A 25 23.88 -4.99 -5.13
N PRO A 26 25.15 -5.36 -5.44
CA PRO A 26 25.47 -6.27 -6.54
C PRO A 26 24.74 -7.61 -6.44
N ASP A 27 24.71 -8.22 -5.25
CA ASP A 27 24.03 -9.50 -5.02
C ASP A 27 22.52 -9.37 -5.25
N LEU A 28 21.93 -8.26 -4.78
CA LEU A 28 20.50 -8.03 -4.96
C LEU A 28 20.15 -7.82 -6.45
N VAL A 29 20.96 -7.03 -7.16
CA VAL A 29 20.81 -6.82 -8.62
C VAL A 29 20.89 -8.15 -9.34
N TRP A 30 21.88 -8.99 -9.00
CA TRP A 30 22.05 -10.32 -9.57
C TRP A 30 20.80 -11.19 -9.34
N HIS A 31 20.28 -11.24 -8.12
CA HIS A 31 19.08 -12.01 -7.79
C HIS A 31 17.84 -11.57 -8.58
N PHE A 32 17.62 -10.26 -8.74
CA PHE A 32 16.50 -9.76 -9.56
C PHE A 32 16.69 -10.09 -11.05
N GLN A 33 17.91 -9.99 -11.57
CA GLN A 33 18.20 -10.35 -12.96
C GLN A 33 17.97 -11.86 -13.21
N GLN A 34 18.41 -12.73 -12.30
CA GLN A 34 18.12 -14.17 -12.37
C GLN A 34 16.61 -14.47 -12.24
N GLY A 35 15.86 -13.62 -11.53
CA GLY A 35 14.41 -13.67 -11.46
C GLY A 35 13.68 -13.21 -12.74
N GLY A 36 14.42 -12.77 -13.77
CA GLY A 36 13.87 -12.32 -15.05
C GLY A 36 13.34 -10.88 -15.03
N PHE A 37 13.73 -10.07 -14.05
CA PHE A 37 13.37 -8.66 -13.98
C PHE A 37 14.32 -7.79 -14.80
N GLU A 38 13.79 -6.76 -15.45
CA GLU A 38 14.63 -5.71 -16.03
C GLU A 38 14.99 -4.70 -14.93
N THR A 39 16.25 -4.67 -14.48
CA THR A 39 16.68 -3.72 -13.46
C THR A 39 17.28 -2.44 -14.06
N ARG A 40 16.87 -1.30 -13.51
CA ARG A 40 17.50 0.01 -13.72
C ARG A 40 18.04 0.49 -12.38
N ILE A 41 19.24 1.06 -12.39
CA ILE A 41 19.95 1.41 -11.16
C ILE A 41 20.18 2.91 -11.12
N ALA A 42 19.86 3.51 -9.98
CA ALA A 42 20.21 4.89 -9.65
C ALA A 42 21.02 4.93 -8.36
N LEU A 43 22.00 5.81 -8.30
CA LEU A 43 22.80 6.06 -7.11
C LEU A 43 22.33 7.35 -6.47
N ALA A 44 22.03 7.30 -5.18
CA ALA A 44 21.78 8.49 -4.38
C ALA A 44 23.08 9.28 -4.19
N PRO A 45 23.03 10.59 -3.89
CA PRO A 45 24.22 11.43 -3.74
C PRO A 45 25.25 10.85 -2.76
N GLU A 46 24.78 10.23 -1.68
CA GLU A 46 25.64 9.64 -0.66
C GLU A 46 26.28 8.30 -1.03
N ALA A 47 25.96 7.73 -2.20
CA ALA A 47 26.45 6.41 -2.61
C ALA A 47 27.91 6.39 -3.09
N GLU A 48 28.52 7.56 -3.24
CA GLU A 48 29.91 7.70 -3.66
C GLU A 48 30.84 6.93 -2.71
N GLY A 49 31.73 6.11 -3.28
CA GLY A 49 32.64 5.25 -2.52
C GLY A 49 32.01 3.97 -1.93
N TRP A 50 30.69 3.80 -2.00
CA TRP A 50 29.99 2.60 -1.54
C TRP A 50 29.51 1.69 -2.66
N ALA A 51 29.25 2.26 -3.84
CA ALA A 51 28.81 1.56 -5.02
C ALA A 51 29.77 1.81 -6.18
N ALA A 52 30.06 0.76 -6.96
CA ALA A 52 30.85 0.85 -8.19
C ALA A 52 29.90 0.85 -9.41
N PRO A 53 29.68 2.01 -10.07
CA PRO A 53 28.73 2.12 -11.19
C PRO A 53 29.01 1.14 -12.33
N GLU A 54 30.28 0.88 -12.64
CA GLU A 54 30.70 -0.02 -13.73
C GLU A 54 30.34 -1.47 -13.44
N ALA A 55 30.54 -1.93 -12.19
CA ALA A 55 30.16 -3.28 -11.78
C ALA A 55 28.63 -3.46 -11.84
N LEU A 56 27.89 -2.46 -11.36
CA LEU A 56 26.42 -2.45 -11.40
C LEU A 56 25.89 -2.38 -12.84
N ARG A 57 26.56 -1.65 -13.74
CA ARG A 57 26.26 -1.63 -15.17
C ARG A 57 26.50 -2.99 -15.81
N ALA A 58 27.59 -3.67 -15.48
CA ALA A 58 27.89 -5.00 -15.99
C ALA A 58 26.83 -6.03 -15.56
N LEU A 59 26.33 -5.93 -14.32
CA LEU A 59 25.29 -6.81 -13.80
C LEU A 59 23.89 -6.53 -14.36
N SER A 60 23.50 -5.26 -14.47
CA SER A 60 22.16 -4.87 -14.95
C SER A 60 22.05 -4.84 -16.47
N GLY A 61 23.18 -4.80 -17.19
CA GLY A 61 23.22 -4.57 -18.64
C GLY A 61 22.78 -3.15 -19.05
N ALA A 62 22.64 -2.24 -18.09
CA ALA A 62 22.09 -0.90 -18.28
C ALA A 62 23.04 0.18 -17.71
N PRO A 63 23.13 1.37 -18.34
CA PRO A 63 23.84 2.49 -17.72
C PRO A 63 23.19 2.89 -16.40
N VAL A 64 24.01 3.14 -15.38
CA VAL A 64 23.58 3.55 -14.04
C VAL A 64 23.37 5.06 -14.01
N LEU A 65 22.28 5.52 -13.38
CA LEU A 65 22.06 6.94 -13.11
C LEU A 65 22.88 7.34 -11.87
N PHE A 66 23.85 8.23 -12.01
CA PHE A 66 24.62 8.75 -10.87
C PHE A 66 24.94 10.23 -11.06
N HIS A 67 25.74 10.55 -12.07
CA HIS A 67 26.05 11.90 -12.52
C HIS A 67 25.59 12.12 -13.95
N GLU A 68 25.65 13.37 -14.41
CA GLU A 68 25.47 13.69 -15.81
C GLU A 68 26.61 13.10 -16.68
N PRO A 69 26.32 12.70 -17.93
CA PRO A 69 25.00 12.76 -18.58
C PRO A 69 24.05 11.65 -18.13
N HIS A 70 22.76 11.98 -18.02
CA HIS A 70 21.74 11.01 -17.63
C HIS A 70 21.53 9.91 -18.68
N PRO A 71 21.33 8.65 -18.27
CA PRO A 71 20.96 7.58 -19.19
C PRO A 71 19.62 7.84 -19.90
N ALA A 72 19.52 7.51 -21.19
CA ALA A 72 18.29 7.71 -21.99
C ALA A 72 17.03 7.04 -21.39
N TRP A 73 17.17 5.99 -20.57
CA TRP A 73 16.01 5.35 -19.94
C TRP A 73 15.36 6.21 -18.84
N VAL A 74 16.07 7.21 -18.32
CA VAL A 74 15.57 8.18 -17.32
C VAL A 74 14.52 9.11 -17.95
N GLU A 75 14.65 9.40 -19.23
CA GLU A 75 13.73 10.27 -19.99
C GLU A 75 12.40 9.58 -20.36
N ARG A 76 12.34 8.25 -20.24
CA ARG A 76 11.10 7.49 -20.53
C ARG A 76 10.00 7.87 -19.53
N THR A 77 8.72 7.76 -19.92
CA THR A 77 7.59 8.08 -19.03
C THR A 77 7.06 6.88 -18.25
N ASP A 78 7.48 5.66 -18.59
CA ASP A 78 6.98 4.43 -17.96
C ASP A 78 7.28 4.40 -16.46
N VAL A 79 6.29 4.03 -15.65
CA VAL A 79 6.45 3.81 -14.20
C VAL A 79 7.10 2.45 -13.94
N PHE A 80 7.95 2.37 -12.92
CA PHE A 80 8.55 1.10 -12.49
C PHE A 80 7.52 0.22 -11.78
N ALA A 81 7.61 -1.09 -12.00
CA ALA A 81 6.70 -2.06 -11.39
C ALA A 81 6.88 -2.11 -9.87
N ALA A 82 8.10 -1.92 -9.38
CA ALA A 82 8.45 -1.68 -7.98
C ALA A 82 9.80 -0.96 -7.89
N THR A 83 10.06 -0.35 -6.73
CA THR A 83 11.33 0.30 -6.41
C THR A 83 11.93 -0.34 -5.16
N VAL A 84 13.22 -0.63 -5.21
CA VAL A 84 13.99 -1.13 -4.07
C VAL A 84 15.11 -0.16 -3.77
N ALA A 85 15.09 0.45 -2.59
CA ALA A 85 16.12 1.37 -2.14
C ALA A 85 16.93 0.74 -1.01
N ILE A 86 18.25 0.86 -1.06
CA ILE A 86 19.18 0.20 -0.12
C ILE A 86 20.16 1.22 0.43
N GLY A 87 20.31 1.28 1.76
CA GLY A 87 21.34 2.11 2.39
C GLY A 87 21.10 3.61 2.27
N LEU A 88 19.86 4.05 2.03
CA LEU A 88 19.56 5.49 2.03
C LEU A 88 19.79 6.07 3.43
N SER A 89 20.38 7.26 3.49
CA SER A 89 20.56 7.94 4.77
C SER A 89 19.20 8.33 5.39
N PRO A 90 19.08 8.44 6.72
CA PRO A 90 17.83 8.90 7.35
C PRO A 90 17.35 10.26 6.81
N ALA A 91 18.28 11.16 6.48
CA ALA A 91 17.96 12.45 5.86
C ALA A 91 17.34 12.28 4.46
N THR A 92 17.91 11.40 3.65
CA THR A 92 17.41 11.07 2.31
C THR A 92 16.03 10.42 2.36
N ILE A 93 15.81 9.52 3.32
CA ILE A 93 14.49 8.91 3.56
C ILE A 93 13.48 9.99 3.99
N SER A 94 13.88 10.92 4.87
CA SER A 94 13.01 12.04 5.26
C SER A 94 12.70 13.00 4.11
N ASP A 95 13.66 13.25 3.21
CA ASP A 95 13.41 14.06 2.01
C ASP A 95 12.42 13.34 1.07
N LEU A 96 12.56 12.02 0.92
CA LEU A 96 11.63 11.19 0.17
C LEU A 96 10.20 11.22 0.78
N THR A 97 10.05 11.09 2.10
CA THR A 97 8.73 11.15 2.75
C THR A 97 8.07 12.52 2.60
N ARG A 98 8.87 13.59 2.51
CA ARG A 98 8.38 14.96 2.30
C ARG A 98 8.18 15.32 0.82
N GLY A 99 8.48 14.42 -0.11
CA GLY A 99 8.38 14.71 -1.55
C GLY A 99 9.43 15.70 -2.07
N VAL A 100 10.58 15.81 -1.40
CA VAL A 100 11.64 16.75 -1.78
C VAL A 100 12.63 16.06 -2.70
N ALA A 101 12.62 16.45 -3.98
CA ALA A 101 13.51 15.91 -5.01
C ALA A 101 14.86 16.65 -5.06
N ARG A 102 15.77 16.36 -4.12
CA ARG A 102 17.11 17.00 -4.09
C ARG A 102 18.13 16.41 -5.08
N ALA A 103 17.84 15.24 -5.65
CA ALA A 103 18.72 14.54 -6.57
C ALA A 103 17.92 13.77 -7.61
N SER A 104 18.52 13.50 -8.78
CA SER A 104 17.86 12.78 -9.89
C SER A 104 17.34 11.41 -9.47
N ALA A 105 18.04 10.70 -8.58
CA ALA A 105 17.58 9.42 -8.04
C ALA A 105 16.27 9.57 -7.24
N LEU A 106 16.15 10.60 -6.39
CA LEU A 106 14.95 10.85 -5.59
C LEU A 106 13.80 11.36 -6.46
N ASP A 107 14.09 12.24 -7.42
CA ASP A 107 13.09 12.71 -8.39
C ASP A 107 12.47 11.53 -9.15
N LEU A 108 13.31 10.58 -9.59
CA LEU A 108 12.87 9.36 -10.26
C LEU A 108 12.00 8.48 -9.35
N MET A 109 12.38 8.31 -8.08
CA MET A 109 11.58 7.56 -7.11
C MET A 109 10.21 8.21 -6.89
N LEU A 110 10.16 9.53 -6.74
CA LEU A 110 8.93 10.28 -6.47
C LEU A 110 7.98 10.29 -7.67
N ARG A 111 8.50 10.46 -8.89
CA ARG A 111 7.68 10.59 -10.10
C ARG A 111 7.32 9.26 -10.74
N ARG A 112 8.23 8.29 -10.69
CA ARG A 112 8.16 7.06 -11.49
C ARG A 112 8.35 5.79 -10.66
N GLY A 113 8.59 5.91 -9.36
CA GLY A 113 8.71 4.75 -8.49
C GLY A 113 7.40 3.99 -8.36
N GLY A 114 7.49 2.66 -8.44
CA GLY A 114 6.40 1.79 -8.03
C GLY A 114 6.33 1.66 -6.50
N PRO A 115 5.61 0.65 -5.99
CA PRO A 115 5.68 0.28 -4.58
C PRO A 115 7.13 0.21 -4.09
N LEU A 116 7.43 0.94 -3.01
CA LEU A 116 8.77 1.15 -2.52
C LEU A 116 9.10 0.19 -1.36
N PHE A 117 10.27 -0.43 -1.45
CA PHE A 117 10.90 -1.21 -0.39
C PHE A 117 12.21 -0.54 0.01
N LEU A 118 12.34 -0.19 1.29
CA LEU A 118 13.48 0.49 1.88
C LEU A 118 14.25 -0.48 2.76
N LEU A 119 15.41 -0.92 2.28
CA LEU A 119 16.36 -1.70 3.05
C LEU A 119 17.33 -0.75 3.74
N HIS A 120 17.27 -0.72 5.06
CA HIS A 120 18.06 0.20 5.86
C HIS A 120 18.78 -0.55 6.97
N GLU A 121 19.95 -0.04 7.34
CA GLU A 121 20.61 -0.45 8.58
C GLU A 121 19.75 0.02 9.78
N PRO A 122 19.86 -0.62 10.95
CA PRO A 122 19.09 -0.24 12.14
C PRO A 122 19.23 1.26 12.41
N PHE A 123 18.10 1.95 12.53
CA PHE A 123 18.14 3.36 12.88
C PHE A 123 18.67 3.52 14.32
N PRO A 124 19.35 4.63 14.63
CA PRO A 124 19.47 5.05 16.02
C PRO A 124 18.07 5.22 16.63
N ASP A 125 17.97 5.19 17.96
CA ASP A 125 16.70 5.11 18.73
C ASP A 125 15.64 6.18 18.36
N GLU A 126 16.06 7.25 17.65
CA GLU A 126 15.22 8.33 17.14
C GLU A 126 14.49 8.02 15.80
N GLY A 127 14.62 6.82 15.23
CA GLY A 127 14.06 6.46 13.91
C GLY A 127 12.53 6.24 13.84
N GLY A 128 11.83 6.20 14.98
CA GLY A 128 10.40 5.91 15.05
C GLY A 128 9.46 6.83 14.24
N PRO A 129 9.69 8.15 14.15
CA PRO A 129 8.89 9.04 13.31
C PRO A 129 9.03 8.73 11.81
N VAL A 130 10.25 8.48 11.32
CA VAL A 130 10.51 8.19 9.90
C VAL A 130 9.82 6.90 9.46
N ALA A 131 9.85 5.87 10.31
CA ALA A 131 9.15 4.62 10.04
C ALA A 131 7.63 4.81 9.91
N ARG A 132 7.04 5.63 10.80
CA ARG A 132 5.61 5.95 10.74
C ARG A 132 5.24 6.74 9.48
N GLU A 133 6.03 7.72 9.09
CA GLU A 133 5.81 8.49 7.86
C GLU A 133 5.90 7.59 6.61
N CYS A 134 6.90 6.72 6.56
CA CYS A 134 7.04 5.78 5.45
C CYS A 134 5.87 4.79 5.38
N ALA A 135 5.44 4.24 6.51
CA ALA A 135 4.28 3.36 6.58
C ALA A 135 3.02 4.09 6.12
N ALA A 136 2.82 5.33 6.56
CA ALA A 136 1.70 6.17 6.12
C ALA A 136 1.73 6.43 4.62
N LEU A 137 2.90 6.50 3.97
CA LEU A 137 3.01 6.63 2.50
C LEU A 137 2.92 5.29 1.76
N GLY A 138 2.69 4.18 2.48
CA GLY A 138 2.65 2.84 1.91
C GLY A 138 4.00 2.34 1.42
N HIS A 139 5.10 2.81 2.00
CA HIS A 139 6.43 2.25 1.80
C HIS A 139 6.66 1.06 2.73
N THR A 140 7.44 0.08 2.28
CA THR A 140 7.84 -1.07 3.12
C THR A 140 9.22 -0.78 3.69
N LEU A 141 9.34 -0.72 5.02
CA LEU A 141 10.64 -0.67 5.67
C LEU A 141 11.10 -2.07 6.04
N VAL A 142 12.31 -2.41 5.61
CA VAL A 142 12.95 -3.68 5.90
C VAL A 142 14.27 -3.36 6.60
N GLU A 143 14.26 -3.45 7.92
CA GLU A 143 15.46 -3.29 8.71
C GLU A 143 16.39 -4.49 8.52
N LEU A 144 17.66 -4.21 8.23
CA LEU A 144 18.71 -5.21 8.14
C LEU A 144 19.19 -5.63 9.54
N PRO A 145 19.44 -6.93 9.79
CA PRO A 145 20.03 -7.38 11.04
C PRO A 145 21.34 -6.64 11.38
N ARG A 146 21.73 -6.53 12.66
CA ARG A 146 23.02 -5.89 13.02
C ARG A 146 24.24 -6.62 12.46
N HIS A 147 24.13 -7.92 12.18
CA HIS A 147 25.23 -8.75 11.69
C HIS A 147 25.10 -9.03 10.17
N PRO A 148 26.03 -8.51 9.34
CA PRO A 148 25.98 -8.66 7.89
C PRO A 148 25.90 -10.09 7.37
N GLY A 149 26.50 -11.05 8.10
CA GLY A 149 26.47 -12.47 7.73
C GLY A 149 25.06 -13.10 7.64
N THR A 150 24.03 -12.41 8.10
CA THR A 150 22.63 -12.87 8.04
C THR A 150 21.77 -12.14 7.00
N TRP A 151 22.31 -11.11 6.33
CA TRP A 151 21.54 -10.23 5.44
C TRP A 151 21.02 -10.94 4.19
N ARG A 152 21.72 -11.96 3.72
CA ARG A 152 21.28 -12.78 2.58
C ARG A 152 19.85 -13.29 2.74
N LYS A 153 19.48 -13.77 3.94
CA LYS A 153 18.10 -14.23 4.21
C LYS A 153 17.08 -13.09 4.10
N THR A 154 17.46 -11.88 4.52
CA THR A 154 16.61 -10.69 4.39
C THR A 154 16.43 -10.30 2.91
N PHE A 155 17.47 -10.40 2.10
CA PHE A 155 17.37 -10.15 0.65
C PHE A 155 16.55 -11.22 -0.08
N GLU A 156 16.72 -12.50 0.25
CA GLU A 156 15.91 -13.59 -0.30
C GLU A 156 14.43 -13.41 0.06
N ARG A 157 14.14 -13.01 1.30
CA ARG A 157 12.78 -12.65 1.72
C ARG A 157 12.24 -11.45 0.95
N LEU A 158 13.03 -10.38 0.82
CA LEU A 158 12.63 -9.21 0.03
C LEU A 158 12.29 -9.59 -1.42
N LEU A 159 13.13 -10.39 -2.06
CA LEU A 159 12.88 -10.86 -3.43
C LEU A 159 11.54 -11.60 -3.49
N SER A 160 11.30 -12.52 -2.55
CA SER A 160 10.02 -13.23 -2.44
C SER A 160 8.84 -12.27 -2.26
N ASP A 161 8.98 -11.24 -1.41
CA ASP A 161 7.94 -10.24 -1.15
C ASP A 161 7.65 -9.39 -2.40
N VAL A 162 8.69 -8.98 -3.14
CA VAL A 162 8.55 -8.24 -4.40
C VAL A 162 7.88 -9.10 -5.47
N VAL A 163 8.32 -10.34 -5.66
CA VAL A 163 7.70 -11.28 -6.62
C VAL A 163 6.24 -11.51 -6.27
N SER A 164 5.94 -11.75 -5.00
CA SER A 164 4.58 -11.97 -4.51
C SER A 164 3.70 -10.73 -4.75
N LEU A 165 4.21 -9.54 -4.46
CA LEU A 165 3.51 -8.29 -4.72
C LEU A 165 3.22 -8.12 -6.22
N LEU A 166 4.20 -8.35 -7.09
CA LEU A 166 4.01 -8.18 -8.53
C LEU A 166 3.04 -9.21 -9.11
N SER A 167 3.11 -10.46 -8.65
CA SER A 167 2.16 -11.50 -9.00
C SER A 167 0.73 -11.13 -8.59
N ARG A 168 0.54 -10.69 -7.33
CA ARG A 168 -0.75 -10.19 -6.83
C ARG A 168 -1.24 -8.98 -7.62
N ARG A 169 -0.37 -8.02 -7.94
CA ARG A 169 -0.75 -6.85 -8.74
C ARG A 169 -1.26 -7.27 -10.12
N SER A 170 -0.60 -8.24 -10.75
CA SER A 170 -1.03 -8.77 -12.05
C SER A 170 -2.37 -9.48 -11.97
N SER A 171 -2.66 -10.23 -10.89
CA SER A 171 -3.96 -10.90 -10.73
C SER A 171 -5.06 -9.89 -10.42
N LEU A 172 -4.81 -8.93 -9.54
CA LEU A 172 -5.78 -7.95 -9.05
C LEU A 172 -6.10 -6.84 -10.05
N ALA A 173 -5.26 -6.62 -11.07
CA ALA A 173 -5.50 -5.63 -12.12
C ALA A 173 -6.83 -5.83 -12.88
N ALA A 174 -7.40 -7.04 -12.85
CA ALA A 174 -8.69 -7.35 -13.46
C ALA A 174 -9.91 -7.08 -12.54
N PHE A 175 -9.69 -6.65 -11.29
CA PHE A 175 -10.73 -6.55 -10.26
C PHE A 175 -11.00 -5.08 -9.89
N PRO A 176 -11.81 -4.34 -10.67
CA PRO A 176 -12.11 -2.94 -10.39
C PRO A 176 -12.78 -2.78 -9.02
N VAL A 177 -12.33 -1.76 -8.28
CA VAL A 177 -12.81 -1.44 -6.93
C VAL A 177 -13.49 -0.08 -6.95
N ALA A 178 -14.74 -0.06 -6.49
CA ALA A 178 -15.49 1.16 -6.25
C ALA A 178 -15.43 1.51 -4.75
N VAL A 179 -14.93 2.70 -4.43
CA VAL A 179 -14.85 3.21 -3.06
C VAL A 179 -15.73 4.44 -2.95
N SER A 180 -16.86 4.32 -2.26
CA SER A 180 -17.87 5.37 -2.15
C SER A 180 -18.03 5.85 -0.71
N ARG A 181 -18.24 7.16 -0.55
CA ARG A 181 -18.66 7.78 0.71
C ARG A 181 -20.05 8.37 0.53
N THR A 182 -21.07 7.55 0.72
CA THR A 182 -22.46 8.00 0.63
C THR A 182 -22.92 8.48 1.99
N VAL A 183 -22.95 9.81 2.17
CA VAL A 183 -23.52 10.44 3.37
C VAL A 183 -25.03 10.55 3.18
N PRO A 184 -25.86 10.06 4.12
CA PRO A 184 -27.30 10.27 4.08
C PRO A 184 -27.64 11.75 3.93
N ALA A 185 -28.59 12.08 3.05
CA ALA A 185 -28.96 13.45 2.72
C ALA A 185 -29.20 14.36 3.95
N PRO A 186 -29.84 13.90 5.05
CA PRO A 186 -30.01 14.71 6.25
C PRO A 186 -28.71 15.12 6.97
N LEU A 187 -27.61 14.41 6.70
CA LEU A 187 -26.31 14.59 7.35
C LEU A 187 -25.24 15.16 6.42
N ALA A 188 -25.58 15.41 5.14
CA ALA A 188 -24.63 15.90 4.14
C ALA A 188 -23.94 17.21 4.57
N THR A 189 -24.67 18.10 5.24
CA THR A 189 -24.14 19.38 5.74
C THR A 189 -23.25 19.25 6.98
N LEU A 190 -23.34 18.14 7.71
CA LEU A 190 -22.60 17.88 8.96
C LEU A 190 -21.37 16.99 8.76
N ALA A 191 -21.37 16.15 7.73
CA ALA A 191 -20.33 15.15 7.53
C ALA A 191 -18.97 15.73 7.11
N GLY A 192 -18.90 17.00 6.68
CA GLY A 192 -17.67 17.67 6.27
C GLY A 192 -16.93 16.95 5.14
N ASP A 193 -15.66 17.31 4.96
CA ASP A 193 -14.80 16.71 3.94
C ASP A 193 -14.53 15.21 4.18
N ALA A 194 -14.03 14.54 3.14
CA ALA A 194 -13.63 13.14 3.26
C ALA A 194 -12.48 12.98 4.28
N PRO A 195 -12.53 11.97 5.15
CA PRO A 195 -11.50 11.79 6.17
C PRO A 195 -10.16 11.39 5.54
N ALA A 196 -9.05 11.84 6.12
CA ALA A 196 -7.70 11.58 5.61
C ALA A 196 -7.37 10.08 5.45
N TRP A 197 -7.97 9.22 6.28
CA TRP A 197 -7.77 7.77 6.20
C TRP A 197 -8.34 7.16 4.90
N LEU A 198 -9.30 7.81 4.24
CA LEU A 198 -9.83 7.34 2.96
C LEU A 198 -8.75 7.36 1.87
N ALA A 199 -7.91 8.40 1.86
CA ALA A 199 -6.78 8.49 0.94
C ALA A 199 -5.77 7.36 1.21
N GLU A 200 -5.55 7.02 2.48
CA GLU A 200 -4.69 5.90 2.88
C GLU A 200 -5.25 4.55 2.41
N LEU A 201 -6.53 4.27 2.63
CA LEU A 201 -7.17 3.04 2.12
C LEU A 201 -7.02 2.93 0.59
N LYS A 202 -7.35 3.98 -0.16
CA LYS A 202 -7.22 4.00 -1.63
C LYS A 202 -5.77 3.76 -2.06
N ARG A 203 -4.81 4.35 -1.35
CA ARG A 203 -3.37 4.14 -1.60
C ARG A 203 -2.96 2.69 -1.39
N GLN A 204 -3.37 2.05 -0.28
CA GLN A 204 -3.02 0.64 -0.03
C GLN A 204 -3.68 -0.32 -1.02
N LEU A 205 -4.93 -0.06 -1.44
CA LEU A 205 -5.59 -0.83 -2.50
C LEU A 205 -4.83 -0.72 -3.83
N ARG A 206 -4.48 0.50 -4.27
CA ARG A 206 -3.68 0.72 -5.48
C ARG A 206 -2.29 0.09 -5.38
N ARG A 207 -1.69 0.08 -4.20
CA ARG A 207 -0.40 -0.58 -3.92
C ARG A 207 -0.48 -2.08 -4.15
N LEU A 208 -1.55 -2.75 -3.74
CA LEU A 208 -1.74 -4.18 -4.02
C LEU A 208 -2.13 -4.47 -5.48
N GLY A 209 -2.55 -3.46 -6.23
CA GLY A 209 -2.83 -3.56 -7.67
C GLY A 209 -4.30 -3.49 -8.04
N PHE A 210 -5.17 -3.14 -7.09
CA PHE A 210 -6.56 -2.85 -7.40
C PHE A 210 -6.67 -1.58 -8.26
N PRO A 211 -7.40 -1.62 -9.39
CA PRO A 211 -7.82 -0.42 -10.11
C PRO A 211 -8.87 0.32 -9.27
N VAL A 212 -8.42 1.38 -8.58
CA VAL A 212 -9.27 2.28 -7.79
C VAL A 212 -9.45 3.58 -8.57
N SER A 213 -10.61 3.72 -9.23
CA SER A 213 -11.01 4.94 -9.91
C SER A 213 -11.84 5.83 -8.98
N ASP A 214 -11.59 7.13 -9.04
CA ASP A 214 -12.46 8.15 -8.42
C ASP A 214 -13.65 8.51 -9.34
N ALA A 215 -13.56 8.19 -10.64
CA ALA A 215 -14.63 8.31 -11.60
C ALA A 215 -15.50 7.04 -11.64
N ALA A 216 -16.74 7.17 -12.11
CA ALA A 216 -17.66 6.04 -12.29
C ALA A 216 -16.95 4.91 -13.06
N PRO A 217 -16.93 3.68 -12.51
CA PRO A 217 -16.14 2.61 -13.10
C PRO A 217 -16.72 2.22 -14.46
N GLU A 218 -15.86 2.13 -15.48
CA GLU A 218 -16.26 1.71 -16.85
C GLU A 218 -16.83 0.28 -16.88
N HIS A 219 -16.49 -0.53 -15.89
CA HIS A 219 -16.95 -1.91 -15.72
C HIS A 219 -17.58 -2.06 -14.34
N ALA A 220 -18.54 -2.98 -14.20
CA ALA A 220 -19.14 -3.28 -12.90
C ALA A 220 -18.05 -3.66 -11.88
N PRO A 221 -17.99 -3.01 -10.70
CA PRO A 221 -16.96 -3.28 -9.72
C PRO A 221 -17.08 -4.71 -9.19
N ARG A 222 -15.94 -5.39 -9.00
CA ARG A 222 -15.89 -6.68 -8.32
C ARG A 222 -15.87 -6.54 -6.79
N LEU A 223 -15.52 -5.35 -6.32
CA LEU A 223 -15.46 -4.98 -4.90
C LEU A 223 -16.06 -3.59 -4.72
N HIS A 224 -17.05 -3.48 -3.83
CA HIS A 224 -17.66 -2.22 -3.43
C HIS A 224 -17.35 -1.93 -1.96
N ILE A 225 -16.78 -0.76 -1.67
CA ILE A 225 -16.43 -0.33 -0.32
C ILE A 225 -17.17 0.97 0.03
N GLU A 226 -18.07 0.88 1.00
CA GLU A 226 -18.78 2.02 1.57
C GLU A 226 -18.03 2.52 2.81
N THR A 227 -17.54 3.75 2.77
CA THR A 227 -16.62 4.29 3.78
C THR A 227 -17.29 5.25 4.77
N TYR A 228 -18.61 5.41 4.69
CA TYR A 228 -19.33 6.29 5.60
C TYR A 228 -19.60 5.56 6.92
N GLU A 229 -18.83 5.92 7.95
CA GLU A 229 -18.91 5.29 9.28
C GLU A 229 -20.24 5.62 10.02
N GLY A 230 -21.04 6.60 9.55
CA GLY A 230 -22.27 7.04 10.23
C GLY A 230 -22.02 7.95 11.44
N PRO A 231 -23.06 8.61 11.97
CA PRO A 231 -23.03 9.17 13.32
C PRO A 231 -23.47 8.11 14.34
N PHE A 232 -22.91 8.09 15.56
CA PHE A 232 -23.58 7.46 16.71
C PHE A 232 -23.53 8.35 17.97
N PRO A 233 -24.66 8.48 18.70
CA PRO A 233 -24.83 9.40 19.82
C PRO A 233 -24.44 8.80 21.18
N LEU A 234 -24.21 9.69 22.15
CA LEU A 234 -23.97 9.39 23.58
C LEU A 234 -25.25 8.91 24.29
N PRO A 235 -25.13 8.11 25.37
CA PRO A 235 -26.25 7.76 26.23
C PRO A 235 -26.86 9.01 26.89
N GLU A 236 -28.19 9.05 27.00
CA GLU A 236 -28.90 10.11 27.74
C GLU A 236 -28.40 10.18 29.19
N LYS A 237 -27.79 11.30 29.58
CA LYS A 237 -27.75 11.68 30.99
C LYS A 237 -29.04 12.42 31.31
N LYS A 238 -29.84 11.88 32.24
CA LYS A 238 -31.02 12.57 32.81
C LYS A 238 -30.68 14.04 33.10
N GLY A 239 -31.36 14.96 32.41
CA GLY A 239 -31.40 16.38 32.79
C GLY A 239 -30.74 17.41 31.87
N ARG A 240 -30.33 17.10 30.63
CA ARG A 240 -29.94 18.15 29.66
C ARG A 240 -30.58 17.95 28.28
N SER A 241 -31.31 18.99 27.86
CA SER A 241 -31.98 19.13 26.58
C SER A 241 -31.01 19.39 25.42
N SER A 242 -31.24 18.63 24.34
CA SER A 242 -30.96 18.84 22.91
C SER A 242 -29.57 19.36 22.49
N ALA A 243 -28.71 18.43 22.09
CA ALA A 243 -27.78 18.65 20.97
C ALA A 243 -27.73 17.36 20.13
N LEU A 244 -28.51 17.34 19.05
CA LEU A 244 -28.44 16.42 17.89
C LEU A 244 -28.18 14.93 18.22
N SER A 245 -29.19 14.25 18.76
CA SER A 245 -29.24 12.79 18.85
C SER A 245 -29.60 12.19 17.49
N VAL A 246 -28.64 12.09 16.56
CA VAL A 246 -28.84 11.34 15.31
C VAL A 246 -28.24 9.95 15.46
N THR A 247 -29.11 8.99 15.76
CA THR A 247 -28.82 7.56 15.63
C THR A 247 -29.38 7.13 14.29
N LEU A 248 -28.52 6.79 13.33
CA LEU A 248 -28.98 6.07 12.14
C LEU A 248 -28.74 4.59 12.39
N ASP A 249 -29.80 3.80 12.29
CA ASP A 249 -29.68 2.35 12.26
C ASP A 249 -28.79 1.99 11.05
N PRO A 250 -27.62 1.36 11.27
CA PRO A 250 -26.69 1.04 10.18
C PRO A 250 -27.26 -0.01 9.20
N THR A 251 -28.37 -0.67 9.58
CA THR A 251 -29.13 -1.57 8.70
C THR A 251 -30.22 -0.86 7.90
N ALA A 252 -30.65 0.34 8.32
CA ALA A 252 -31.70 1.12 7.67
C ALA A 252 -31.21 1.98 6.50
N ALA A 253 -29.89 2.23 6.40
CA ALA A 253 -29.30 2.75 5.17
C ALA A 253 -29.50 1.68 4.10
N GLU A 254 -30.35 2.00 3.11
CA GLU A 254 -30.77 1.16 1.97
C GLU A 254 -29.81 0.00 1.83
N THR A 255 -30.26 -1.19 2.25
CA THR A 255 -29.50 -2.42 2.01
C THR A 255 -29.15 -2.35 0.54
N PRO A 256 -27.86 -2.22 0.16
CA PRO A 256 -27.55 -2.22 -1.25
C PRO A 256 -28.17 -3.52 -1.73
N SER A 257 -29.13 -3.40 -2.64
CA SER A 257 -29.64 -4.54 -3.36
C SER A 257 -28.38 -5.27 -3.79
N ILE A 258 -28.24 -6.53 -3.40
CA ILE A 258 -27.14 -7.38 -3.84
C ILE A 258 -27.43 -7.62 -5.32
N GLU A 259 -27.28 -6.58 -6.13
CA GLU A 259 -27.83 -6.45 -7.47
C GLU A 259 -26.92 -7.14 -8.48
N SER A 260 -25.79 -7.68 -8.02
CA SER A 260 -24.83 -8.37 -8.87
C SER A 260 -24.22 -9.56 -8.11
N PRO A 261 -24.64 -10.80 -8.41
CA PRO A 261 -23.99 -11.98 -7.86
C PRO A 261 -22.48 -11.95 -8.19
N GLY A 262 -21.64 -12.16 -7.16
CA GLY A 262 -20.17 -12.19 -7.30
C GLY A 262 -19.45 -10.86 -7.07
N VAL A 263 -20.12 -9.85 -6.52
CA VAL A 263 -19.47 -8.63 -5.99
C VAL A 263 -19.24 -8.78 -4.49
N LEU A 264 -18.02 -8.51 -4.03
CA LEU A 264 -17.72 -8.44 -2.60
C LEU A 264 -18.10 -7.06 -2.07
N HIS A 265 -18.98 -7.01 -1.07
CA HIS A 265 -19.43 -5.77 -0.44
C HIS A 265 -18.76 -5.57 0.92
N VAL A 266 -18.22 -4.37 1.13
CA VAL A 266 -17.60 -3.93 2.38
C VAL A 266 -18.32 -2.68 2.86
N ARG A 267 -18.72 -2.64 4.13
CA ARG A 267 -19.31 -1.45 4.77
C ARG A 267 -18.55 -1.07 6.03
N PHE A 268 -18.05 0.16 6.07
CA PHE A 268 -17.49 0.76 7.27
C PHE A 268 -18.60 1.27 8.17
N LEU A 269 -18.51 0.95 9.45
CA LEU A 269 -19.42 1.42 10.49
C LEU A 269 -18.63 2.08 11.62
N HIS A 270 -19.31 2.94 12.36
CA HIS A 270 -18.78 3.54 13.57
C HIS A 270 -18.33 2.46 14.57
N PRO A 271 -17.26 2.70 15.33
CA PRO A 271 -16.76 1.74 16.33
C PRO A 271 -17.84 1.31 17.34
N ASP A 272 -18.72 2.23 17.73
CA ASP A 272 -19.79 2.02 18.72
C ASP A 272 -21.12 1.52 18.12
N ALA A 273 -21.14 1.07 16.87
CA ALA A 273 -22.33 0.48 16.27
C ALA A 273 -22.79 -0.76 17.09
N PRO A 274 -24.11 -0.94 17.33
CA PRO A 274 -24.60 -2.08 18.10
C PRO A 274 -24.18 -3.42 17.50
N GLU A 275 -23.72 -4.36 18.34
CA GLU A 275 -23.24 -5.66 17.87
C GLU A 275 -24.30 -6.46 17.11
N THR A 276 -25.58 -6.31 17.49
CA THR A 276 -26.72 -6.91 16.80
C THR A 276 -26.82 -6.46 15.35
N ALA A 277 -26.58 -5.18 15.07
CA ALA A 277 -26.65 -4.63 13.73
C ALA A 277 -25.41 -5.00 12.90
N VAL A 278 -24.22 -5.04 13.53
CA VAL A 278 -22.98 -5.53 12.92
C VAL A 278 -23.15 -6.98 12.47
N ARG A 279 -23.69 -7.85 13.34
CA ARG A 279 -23.95 -9.27 13.03
C ARG A 279 -24.99 -9.43 11.93
N ALA A 280 -26.12 -8.72 12.03
CA ALA A 280 -27.15 -8.78 11.00
C ALA A 280 -26.62 -8.44 9.61
N LEU A 281 -25.76 -7.42 9.48
CA LEU A 281 -25.11 -7.09 8.21
C LEU A 281 -24.09 -8.15 7.78
N ALA A 282 -23.27 -8.66 8.70
CA ALA A 282 -22.27 -9.69 8.41
C ALA A 282 -22.91 -11.01 7.92
N ASP A 283 -24.07 -11.37 8.46
CA ASP A 283 -24.81 -12.58 8.11
C ASP A 283 -25.41 -12.51 6.69
N THR A 284 -25.55 -11.33 6.11
CA THR A 284 -25.94 -11.16 4.69
C THR A 284 -24.79 -11.44 3.69
N GLY A 285 -23.59 -11.74 4.18
CA GLY A 285 -22.39 -11.95 3.36
C GLY A 285 -21.57 -10.68 3.11
N MET A 286 -21.93 -9.55 3.72
CA MET A 286 -21.12 -8.33 3.70
C MET A 286 -19.94 -8.41 4.68
N LEU A 287 -18.81 -7.82 4.31
CA LEU A 287 -17.71 -7.56 5.24
C LEU A 287 -17.97 -6.23 5.97
N VAL A 288 -18.17 -6.30 7.29
CA VAL A 288 -18.42 -5.13 8.11
C VAL A 288 -17.12 -4.70 8.79
N VAL A 289 -16.73 -3.45 8.63
CA VAL A 289 -15.45 -2.93 9.15
C VAL A 289 -15.72 -1.85 10.18
N ARG A 290 -15.17 -2.00 11.38
CA ARG A 290 -15.17 -0.99 12.44
C ARG A 290 -13.77 -0.49 12.70
N ARG A 291 -13.53 0.80 12.48
CA ARG A 291 -12.24 1.44 12.77
C ARG A 291 -12.19 1.90 14.22
N GLN A 292 -11.23 1.39 14.97
CA GLN A 292 -11.03 1.74 16.37
C GLN A 292 -10.24 3.05 16.49
N PRO A 293 -10.37 3.80 17.62
CA PRO A 293 -9.66 5.06 17.84
C PRO A 293 -8.13 4.98 17.70
N LEU A 294 -7.55 3.81 18.02
CA LEU A 294 -6.12 3.54 17.93
C LEU A 294 -5.65 3.12 16.53
N GLY A 295 -6.53 3.16 15.52
CA GLY A 295 -6.19 2.83 14.12
C GLY A 295 -6.37 1.36 13.74
N HIS A 296 -6.56 0.46 14.71
CA HIS A 296 -6.89 -0.95 14.43
C HIS A 296 -8.24 -1.07 13.70
N LEU A 297 -8.38 -2.09 12.87
CA LEU A 297 -9.65 -2.42 12.22
C LEU A 297 -10.18 -3.74 12.80
N ILE A 298 -11.47 -3.76 13.13
CA ILE A 298 -12.20 -4.99 13.40
C ILE A 298 -13.02 -5.30 12.15
N VAL A 299 -12.76 -6.44 11.53
CA VAL A 299 -13.48 -6.92 10.35
C VAL A 299 -14.37 -8.07 10.78
N SER A 300 -15.68 -7.89 10.65
CA SER A 300 -16.70 -8.89 10.97
C SER A 300 -17.29 -9.45 9.68
N ASP A 301 -17.43 -10.77 9.63
CA ASP A 301 -18.14 -11.51 8.59
C ASP A 301 -18.98 -12.63 9.22
N GLY A 302 -19.67 -13.43 8.40
CA GLY A 302 -20.47 -14.57 8.89
C GLY A 302 -19.66 -15.67 9.60
N SER A 303 -18.31 -15.64 9.54
CA SER A 303 -17.43 -16.57 10.26
C SER A 303 -16.94 -16.03 11.61
N GLY A 304 -17.11 -14.74 11.88
CA GLY A 304 -16.73 -14.10 13.13
C GLY A 304 -15.96 -12.80 12.93
N ASP A 305 -15.27 -12.37 13.99
CA ASP A 305 -14.51 -11.12 14.00
C ASP A 305 -13.01 -11.37 13.85
N ARG A 306 -12.35 -10.50 13.09
CA ARG A 306 -10.91 -10.50 12.88
C ARG A 306 -10.34 -9.14 13.24
N LEU A 307 -9.35 -9.12 14.13
CA LEU A 307 -8.60 -7.91 14.47
C LEU A 307 -7.44 -7.74 13.48
N LEU A 308 -7.40 -6.59 12.81
CA LEU A 308 -6.27 -6.14 12.01
C LEU A 308 -5.56 -5.01 12.76
N PRO A 309 -4.46 -5.32 13.45
CA PRO A 309 -3.78 -4.32 14.26
C PRO A 309 -3.02 -3.34 13.37
N ASP A 310 -3.13 -2.05 13.68
CA ASP A 310 -2.20 -1.04 13.20
C ASP A 310 -0.86 -1.18 13.93
N VAL A 311 0.13 -1.75 13.25
CA VAL A 311 1.50 -1.92 13.76
C VAL A 311 2.44 -1.03 12.96
N THR A 312 3.45 -0.45 13.62
CA THR A 312 4.34 0.60 13.07
C THR A 312 4.97 0.30 11.72
N ALA A 313 5.14 -0.98 11.35
CA ALA A 313 5.72 -1.42 10.08
C ALA A 313 4.69 -1.85 9.02
N GLN A 314 3.42 -2.06 9.39
CA GLN A 314 2.38 -2.52 8.46
C GLN A 314 1.02 -1.92 8.85
N PRO A 315 0.55 -0.89 8.11
CA PRO A 315 -0.72 -0.24 8.40
C PRO A 315 -1.90 -1.22 8.40
N ALA A 316 -2.88 -1.00 9.27
CA ALA A 316 -4.08 -1.86 9.31
C ALA A 316 -4.81 -1.93 7.95
N PHE A 317 -4.81 -0.83 7.18
CA PHE A 317 -5.41 -0.79 5.85
C PHE A 317 -4.66 -1.63 4.79
N LEU A 318 -3.34 -1.82 4.94
CA LEU A 318 -2.60 -2.73 4.07
C LEU A 318 -3.02 -4.17 4.34
N ARG A 319 -3.07 -4.58 5.61
CA ARG A 319 -3.57 -5.91 6.00
C ARG A 319 -5.02 -6.13 5.54
N PHE A 320 -5.83 -5.08 5.61
CA PHE A 320 -7.20 -5.12 5.13
C PHE A 320 -7.26 -5.32 3.61
N ALA A 321 -6.44 -4.59 2.84
CA ALA A 321 -6.37 -4.78 1.40
C ALA A 321 -5.86 -6.20 1.03
N GLU A 322 -4.95 -6.78 1.80
CA GLU A 322 -4.49 -8.17 1.61
C GLU A 322 -5.61 -9.18 1.88
N LEU A 323 -6.38 -8.99 2.96
CA LEU A 323 -7.57 -9.79 3.25
C LEU A 323 -8.58 -9.77 2.09
N LEU A 324 -8.81 -8.59 1.51
CA LEU A 324 -9.72 -8.44 0.36
C LEU A 324 -9.19 -9.15 -0.88
N ALA A 325 -7.89 -9.07 -1.15
CA ALA A 325 -7.24 -9.78 -2.25
C ALA A 325 -7.38 -11.29 -2.11
N ASP A 326 -7.15 -11.83 -0.91
CA ASP A 326 -7.28 -13.26 -0.65
C ASP A 326 -8.73 -13.73 -0.85
N ARG A 327 -9.71 -12.94 -0.42
CA ARG A 327 -11.14 -13.26 -0.60
C ARG A 327 -11.57 -13.26 -2.07
N LEU A 328 -11.10 -12.29 -2.86
CA LEU A 328 -11.42 -12.20 -4.29
C LEU A 328 -10.69 -13.26 -5.14
N SER A 329 -9.59 -13.82 -4.62
CA SER A 329 -8.84 -14.88 -5.28
C SER A 329 -9.40 -16.28 -5.03
N GLN A 330 -10.25 -16.46 -4.02
CA GLN A 330 -10.94 -17.71 -3.76
C GLN A 330 -12.10 -17.88 -4.76
N PRO A 331 -12.24 -19.04 -5.43
CA PRO A 331 -13.41 -19.29 -6.27
C PRO A 331 -14.67 -19.22 -5.39
N ALA A 332 -15.70 -18.53 -5.86
CA ALA A 332 -17.01 -18.53 -5.22
C ALA A 332 -17.47 -20.00 -5.11
N GLY A 333 -17.49 -20.51 -3.88
CA GLY A 333 -18.05 -21.83 -3.57
C GLY A 333 -19.56 -21.84 -3.69
#